data_AF-A0A2D6YGC3-F1
#
_entry.id   AF-A0A2D6YGC3-F1
#
_cell.length_a   1.000
_cell.length_b   1.000
_cell.length_c   1.000
_cell.angle_alpha   90.00
_cell.angle_beta   90.00
_cell.angle_gamma   90.00
#
_symmetry.space_group_name_H-M   'P 1'
#
loop_
_entity.id
_entity.type
_entity.pdbx_description
1 polymer ?
#
loop_
_entity_poly.entity_id
_entity_poly.type
_entity_poly.pdbx_seq_one_letter_code
_entity_poly.pdbx_strand_id
1 'polypeptide(L)'
;MKISHQDKKNLLIEALSYIQRFRNQIIVIKYGGAAMIEEALRTSFAQDIVLLQSLGMRPVIVHGGERMVIPSMDDRLDNHEW
;
A
#
# COMPACT_ATOMS: atom_id res chain seq x y z
N MET A 1 -18.65 15.48 -14.32
CA MET A 1 -19.65 15.34 -13.24
C MET A 1 -19.17 16.15 -12.04
N LYS A 2 -19.94 17.15 -11.56
CA LYS A 2 -19.57 17.94 -10.37
C LYS A 2 -20.10 17.22 -9.13
N ILE A 3 -19.22 16.86 -8.20
CA ILE A 3 -19.61 16.34 -6.88
C ILE A 3 -20.13 17.53 -6.06
N SER A 4 -21.34 17.43 -5.49
CA SER A 4 -21.91 18.51 -4.67
C SER A 4 -21.25 18.57 -3.29
N HIS A 5 -21.36 19.72 -2.62
CA HIS A 5 -20.90 19.85 -1.23
C HIS A 5 -21.63 18.88 -0.29
N GLN A 6 -22.90 18.59 -0.58
CA GLN A 6 -23.70 17.65 0.19
C GLN A 6 -23.19 16.21 0.04
N ASP A 7 -22.80 15.81 -1.16
CA ASP A 7 -22.25 14.47 -1.43
C ASP A 7 -20.91 14.29 -0.69
N LYS A 8 -20.04 15.31 -0.70
CA LYS A 8 -18.78 15.28 0.07
C LYS A 8 -19.03 15.15 1.57
N LYS A 9 -20.02 15.89 2.10
CA LYS A 9 -20.39 15.80 3.52
C LYS A 9 -20.86 14.39 3.88
N ASN A 10 -21.74 13.82 3.07
CA ASN A 10 -22.27 12.47 3.29
C ASN A 10 -21.15 11.42 3.25
N LEU A 11 -20.24 11.52 2.29
CA LEU A 11 -19.07 10.64 2.18
C LEU A 11 -18.18 10.71 3.43
N LEU A 12 -17.91 11.92 3.95
CA LEU A 12 -17.11 12.09 5.16
C LEU A 12 -17.80 11.52 6.41
N ILE A 13 -19.13 11.67 6.52
CA ILE A 13 -19.92 11.08 7.63
C ILE A 13 -19.85 9.55 7.57
N GLU A 14 -19.97 8.96 6.37
CA GLU A 14 -19.83 7.52 6.18
C GLU A 14 -18.41 7.05 6.57
N ALA A 15 -17.38 7.73 6.06
CA ALA A 15 -15.98 7.45 6.39
C ALA A 15 -15.69 7.53 7.90
N LEU A 16 -16.31 8.49 8.61
CA LEU A 16 -16.13 8.67 10.05
C LEU A 16 -16.48 7.40 10.85
N SER A 17 -17.49 6.66 10.42
CA SER A 17 -17.89 5.40 11.07
C SER A 17 -16.77 4.36 11.00
N TYR A 18 -16.08 4.25 9.87
CA TYR A 18 -14.92 3.38 9.71
C TYR A 18 -13.72 3.87 10.51
N ILE A 19 -13.47 5.19 10.51
CA ILE A 19 -12.38 5.80 11.28
C ILE A 19 -12.54 5.46 12.77
N GLN A 20 -13.72 5.66 13.34
CA GLN A 20 -14.00 5.34 14.73
C GLN A 20 -13.84 3.85 15.02
N ARG A 21 -14.33 2.98 14.12
CA ARG A 21 -14.21 1.52 14.26
C ARG A 21 -12.76 1.03 14.28
N PHE A 22 -11.88 1.61 13.46
CA PHE A 22 -10.50 1.15 13.31
C PHE A 22 -9.46 1.99 14.07
N ARG A 23 -9.90 3.01 14.80
CA ARG A 23 -9.03 3.80 15.66
C ARG A 23 -8.31 2.89 16.66
N ASN A 24 -7.01 3.14 16.86
CA ASN A 24 -6.09 2.35 17.67
C ASN A 24 -5.91 0.89 17.23
N GLN A 25 -6.52 0.43 16.13
CA GLN A 25 -6.31 -0.92 15.62
C GLN A 25 -4.99 -1.04 14.87
N ILE A 26 -4.43 -2.25 14.87
CA ILE A 26 -3.29 -2.60 14.02
C ILE A 26 -3.84 -3.01 12.65
N ILE A 27 -3.35 -2.37 11.59
CA ILE A 27 -3.76 -2.67 10.22
C ILE A 27 -2.55 -3.21 9.47
N VAL A 28 -2.54 -4.51 9.19
CA VAL A 28 -1.45 -5.14 8.44
C VAL A 28 -1.73 -4.98 6.95
N ILE A 29 -0.82 -4.32 6.23
CA ILE A 29 -0.96 -3.98 4.82
C ILE A 29 0.14 -4.70 4.04
N LYS A 30 -0.26 -5.59 3.13
CA LYS A 30 0.68 -6.21 2.20
C LYS A 30 1.02 -5.22 1.09
N TYR A 31 2.30 -4.89 0.96
CA TYR A 31 2.83 -3.99 -0.05
C TYR A 31 3.71 -4.76 -1.04
N GLY A 32 3.39 -4.71 -2.34
CA GLY A 32 4.03 -5.53 -3.37
C GLY A 32 3.56 -5.22 -4.80
N GLY A 33 4.21 -5.81 -5.80
CA GLY A 33 3.83 -5.69 -7.22
C GLY A 33 4.05 -4.28 -7.78
N ALA A 34 3.20 -3.87 -8.74
CA ALA A 34 3.30 -2.59 -9.44
C ALA A 34 3.38 -1.37 -8.51
N ALA A 35 2.78 -1.45 -7.33
CA ALA A 35 2.82 -0.39 -6.32
C ALA A 35 4.22 -0.10 -5.77
N MET A 36 5.20 -1.01 -5.94
CA MET A 36 6.60 -0.82 -5.58
C MET A 36 7.44 -0.23 -6.72
N ILE A 37 7.00 -0.37 -7.98
CA ILE A 37 7.80 -0.05 -9.17
C ILE A 37 7.47 1.35 -9.69
N GLU A 38 6.19 1.71 -9.75
CA GLU A 38 5.75 3.00 -10.28
C GLU A 38 5.83 4.11 -9.22
N GLU A 39 6.51 5.20 -9.53
CA GLU A 39 6.75 6.30 -8.58
C GLU A 39 5.45 6.95 -8.07
N ALA A 40 4.47 7.13 -8.96
CA ALA A 40 3.17 7.68 -8.60
C ALA A 40 2.44 6.78 -7.59
N LEU A 41 2.49 5.46 -7.79
CA LEU A 41 1.86 4.49 -6.89
C LEU A 41 2.58 4.40 -5.55
N ARG A 42 3.93 4.47 -5.54
CA ARG A 42 4.71 4.57 -4.29
C ARG A 42 4.32 5.80 -3.47
N THR A 43 4.19 6.95 -4.13
CA THR A 43 3.84 8.21 -3.49
C THR A 43 2.43 8.18 -2.93
N SER A 44 1.47 7.70 -3.73
CA SER A 44 0.08 7.51 -3.29
C SER A 44 0.00 6.58 -2.09
N PHE A 45 0.71 5.45 -2.13
CA PHE A 45 0.74 4.49 -1.03
C PHE A 45 1.29 5.13 0.25
N ALA A 46 2.38 5.90 0.16
CA ALA A 46 2.94 6.59 1.32
C ALA A 46 1.95 7.62 1.91
N GLN A 47 1.22 8.36 1.06
CA GLN A 47 0.19 9.30 1.49
C GLN A 47 -0.95 8.59 2.25
N ASP A 48 -1.38 7.42 1.77
CA ASP A 48 -2.41 6.62 2.43
C ASP A 48 -1.95 6.14 3.82
N ILE A 49 -0.70 5.69 3.95
CA ILE A 49 -0.14 5.28 5.25
C ILE A 49 -0.13 6.46 6.25
N VAL A 50 0.31 7.63 5.81
CA VAL A 50 0.32 8.85 6.65
C VAL A 50 -1.11 9.24 7.04
N LEU A 51 -2.06 9.15 6.11
CA LEU A 51 -3.47 9.39 6.39
C LEU A 51 -3.99 8.44 7.48
N LEU A 52 -3.78 7.13 7.34
CA LEU A 52 -4.20 6.13 8.35
C LEU A 52 -3.59 6.43 9.72
N GLN A 53 -2.30 6.77 9.78
CA GLN A 53 -1.63 7.13 11.03
C GLN A 53 -2.21 8.40 11.66
N SER A 54 -2.48 9.44 10.86
CA SER A 54 -3.10 10.70 11.34
C SER A 54 -4.51 10.49 11.88
N LEU A 55 -5.22 9.48 11.38
CA LEU A 55 -6.55 9.09 11.84
C LEU A 55 -6.52 8.19 13.09
N GLY A 56 -5.32 7.92 13.64
CA GLY A 56 -5.11 7.16 14.86
C GLY A 56 -5.07 5.65 14.67
N MET A 57 -4.90 5.17 13.43
CA MET A 57 -4.66 3.75 13.14
C MET A 57 -3.16 3.43 13.26
N ARG A 58 -2.82 2.15 13.41
CA ARG A 58 -1.43 1.67 13.52
C ARG A 58 -1.10 0.78 12.32
N PRO A 59 -0.83 1.35 11.14
CA PRO A 59 -0.48 0.56 9.96
C PRO A 59 0.85 -0.16 10.14
N VAL A 60 0.90 -1.44 9.77
CA VAL A 60 2.09 -2.28 9.72
C VAL A 60 2.24 -2.76 8.29
N ILE A 61 3.28 -2.29 7.61
CA ILE A 61 3.52 -2.65 6.22
C ILE A 61 4.36 -3.93 6.17
N VAL A 62 3.83 -4.95 5.50
CA VAL A 62 4.57 -6.17 5.17
C VAL A 62 4.86 -6.12 3.68
N HIS A 63 6.13 -6.00 3.32
CA HIS A 63 6.54 -6.11 1.92
C HIS A 63 7.19 -7.48 1.66
N GLY A 64 6.97 -8.01 0.45
CA GLY A 64 7.76 -9.13 -0.02
C GLY A 64 9.14 -8.67 -0.50
N GLY A 65 10.02 -9.63 -0.77
CA GLY A 65 11.02 -9.46 -1.81
C GLY A 65 10.38 -9.86 -3.14
N GLU A 66 10.21 -8.92 -4.07
CA GLU A 66 10.20 -9.30 -5.48
C GLU A 66 11.50 -10.07 -5.74
N ARG A 67 11.49 -11.06 -6.65
CA ARG A 67 12.67 -11.90 -6.94
C ARG A 67 13.86 -10.97 -7.21
N MET A 68 14.76 -10.84 -6.24
CA MET A 68 16.02 -10.15 -6.45
C MET A 68 16.84 -11.09 -7.33
N VAL A 69 16.69 -10.94 -8.64
CA VAL A 69 17.64 -11.53 -9.58
C VAL A 69 18.91 -10.76 -9.35
N ILE A 70 19.77 -11.29 -8.49
CA ILE A 70 21.15 -10.84 -8.37
C ILE A 70 21.76 -11.19 -9.73
N PRO A 71 22.18 -10.23 -10.57
CA PRO A 71 22.65 -10.52 -11.92
C PRO A 71 23.80 -11.53 -11.96
N SER A 72 24.51 -11.70 -10.84
CA SER A 72 25.63 -12.62 -10.70
C SER A 72 25.27 -14.10 -10.47
N MET A 73 23.98 -14.44 -10.34
CA MET A 73 23.55 -15.82 -10.06
C MET A 73 22.93 -16.55 -11.25
N ASP A 74 22.57 -15.85 -12.34
CA ASP A 74 21.95 -16.46 -13.52
C ASP A 74 23.00 -17.06 -14.49
N ASP A 75 24.22 -16.50 -14.53
CA ASP A 75 25.31 -16.95 -15.42
C ASP A 75 25.86 -18.37 -15.12
N ARG A 76 25.38 -19.04 -14.06
CA ARG A 76 25.88 -20.36 -13.63
C ARG A 76 24.96 -21.53 -13.95
N LEU A 77 23.79 -21.31 -14.56
CA LEU A 77 22.80 -22.37 -14.79
C LEU A 77 22.71 -22.87 -16.24
N ASP A 78 23.44 -22.28 -17.19
CA ASP A 78 23.43 -22.70 -18.60
C ASP A 78 24.46 -23.79 -18.97
N ASN A 79 25.14 -24.40 -17.99
CA ASN A 79 26.12 -25.47 -18.25
C ASN A 79 25.81 -26.74 -17.44
N HIS A 80 24.80 -27.49 -17.86
CA HIS A 80 24.72 -28.92 -17.54
C HIS A 80 24.22 -29.71 -18.75
N GLU A 81 25.16 -30.35 -19.46
CA GLU A 81 24.88 -31.53 -20.28
C GLU A 81 24.35 -32.65 -19.36
N TRP A 82 23.13 -33.12 -19.63
CA TRP A 82 22.66 -34.50 -19.50
C TRP A 82 21.55 -34.73 -20.51
#